data_AF-A0A4R4TW95-F1
#
_entry.id   AF-A0A4R4TW95-F1
#
_cell.length_a   1.000
_cell.length_b   1.000
_cell.length_c   1.000
_cell.angle_alpha   90.00
_cell.angle_beta   90.00
_cell.angle_gamma   90.00
#
_symmetry.space_group_name_H-M   'P 1'
#
loop_
_entity.id
_entity.type
_entity.pdbx_description
1 polymer ?
#
loop_
_entity_poly.entity_id
_entity_poly.type
_entity_poly.pdbx_seq_one_letter_code
_entity_poly.pdbx_strand_id
1 'polypeptide(L)'
;MSQPFYDDPPDLPIDDVVRLLTTVDAALRDQPCEHGEHAYDADMDAYEDLVHDVIWEDFWGCRTFERWHDLPAAAARLVGAEPWTDQYDQQRWRCPRNVAAFTRMAIDALRPGTADDVPIHPPRLARELAEELSGRAGDVVEGYPLHDGDARVALLDLAADLSSTTEHGQRAAFIITLRTLTSHAVPGRITPPRVLEGMTTALETAVDALPPEPCAHDDDHPVLASEPAAWGRLTTPNPDDQQEDIRVAAWFLTRGGQAAYEWRRRRFGGVSLGSWLCPVFLRDVAGAALDDLRSASHRHAGTGQVSYLDAELLHDDGRLKIDRLTGLLTFFDWEEFDVAEASRWAARRLLSAPADPRERLVLLVFLFWSRWRDPQRVLPAPIAEEVRAAFRTVDPAALGSPCRHGDTPHPWDLLWDGARDPDDVVENARATERAARTAVNALYAPREHELAGASFSFEDWNCPRHLADLAHRGLSTLEPESAADR
;
A
#
# COMPACT_ATOMS: atom_id res chain seq x y z
N MET A 1 -25.52 -19.03 31.53
CA MET A 1 -25.77 -20.34 30.89
C MET A 1 -24.66 -20.55 29.90
N SER A 2 -23.66 -21.33 30.28
CA SER A 2 -22.54 -21.68 29.39
C SER A 2 -23.06 -22.65 28.34
N GLN A 3 -22.85 -22.33 27.06
CA GLN A 3 -23.07 -23.31 25.99
C GLN A 3 -22.16 -24.51 26.23
N PRO A 4 -22.64 -25.75 26.04
CA PRO A 4 -21.77 -26.91 26.08
C PRO A 4 -20.78 -26.77 24.93
N PHE A 5 -19.50 -26.71 25.26
CA PHE A 5 -18.43 -26.93 24.30
C PHE A 5 -18.71 -28.26 23.59
N TYR A 6 -18.76 -28.23 22.26
CA TYR A 6 -18.61 -29.43 21.46
C TYR A 6 -17.31 -30.11 21.93
N ASP A 7 -17.39 -31.36 22.37
CA ASP A 7 -16.20 -32.18 22.56
C ASP A 7 -15.41 -32.12 21.25
N ASP A 8 -14.11 -31.82 21.32
CA ASP A 8 -13.24 -31.82 20.14
C ASP A 8 -13.48 -33.14 19.39
N PRO A 9 -13.83 -33.07 18.09
CA PRO A 9 -14.07 -34.29 17.31
C PRO A 9 -12.83 -35.19 17.42
N PRO A 10 -13.01 -36.52 17.44
CA PRO A 10 -11.88 -37.44 17.53
C PRO A 10 -10.86 -37.09 16.44
N ASP A 11 -9.58 -36.96 16.85
CA ASP A 11 -8.43 -36.74 15.96
C ASP A 11 -8.28 -37.91 14.99
N LEU A 12 -9.12 -37.93 13.94
CA LEU A 12 -8.92 -38.80 12.81
C LEU A 12 -7.81 -38.19 11.95
N PRO A 13 -6.76 -38.96 11.59
CA PRO A 13 -5.78 -38.50 10.64
C PRO A 13 -6.46 -38.00 9.36
N ILE A 14 -6.03 -36.85 8.82
CA ILE A 14 -6.62 -36.23 7.61
C ILE A 14 -6.72 -37.25 6.47
N ASP A 15 -5.73 -38.13 6.33
CA ASP A 15 -5.70 -39.17 5.29
C ASP A 15 -6.83 -40.20 5.43
N ASP A 16 -7.23 -40.52 6.66
CA ASP A 16 -8.35 -41.43 6.93
C ASP A 16 -9.69 -40.76 6.64
N VAL A 17 -9.83 -39.47 6.97
CA VAL A 17 -11.00 -38.65 6.64
C VAL A 17 -11.14 -38.53 5.12
N VAL A 18 -10.07 -38.17 4.41
CA VAL A 18 -10.06 -38.06 2.95
C VAL A 18 -10.41 -39.40 2.30
N ARG A 19 -9.87 -40.52 2.80
CA ARG A 19 -10.19 -41.86 2.29
C ARG A 19 -11.66 -42.22 2.49
N LEU A 20 -12.23 -41.89 3.65
CA LEU A 20 -13.65 -42.09 3.94
C LEU A 20 -14.52 -41.26 2.98
N LEU A 21 -14.23 -39.97 2.85
CA LEU A 21 -14.94 -39.09 1.94
C LEU A 21 -14.83 -39.58 0.50
N THR A 22 -13.63 -39.97 0.04
CA THR A 22 -13.44 -40.52 -1.31
C THR A 22 -14.31 -41.76 -1.55
N THR A 23 -14.46 -42.61 -0.53
CA THR A 23 -15.34 -43.80 -0.59
C THR A 23 -16.82 -43.40 -0.70
N VAL A 24 -17.24 -42.37 0.03
CA VAL A 24 -18.61 -41.84 0.00
C VAL A 24 -18.92 -41.23 -1.37
N ASP A 25 -18.04 -40.39 -1.91
CA ASP A 25 -18.20 -39.81 -3.25
C ASP A 25 -18.31 -40.91 -4.31
N ALA A 26 -17.39 -41.89 -4.33
CA ALA A 26 -17.44 -43.00 -5.26
C ALA A 26 -18.73 -43.84 -5.16
N ALA A 27 -19.28 -43.99 -3.96
CA ALA A 27 -20.51 -44.76 -3.74
C ALA A 27 -21.77 -44.01 -4.20
N LEU A 28 -21.77 -42.67 -4.15
CA LEU A 28 -22.98 -41.86 -4.30
C LEU A 28 -23.04 -41.08 -5.62
N ARG A 29 -21.89 -40.74 -6.23
CA ARG A 29 -21.81 -39.84 -7.40
C ARG A 29 -22.68 -40.30 -8.58
N ASP A 30 -22.68 -41.59 -8.86
CA ASP A 30 -23.39 -42.17 -10.01
C ASP A 30 -24.79 -42.70 -9.67
N GLN A 31 -25.25 -42.52 -8.42
CA GLN A 31 -26.59 -42.97 -8.04
C GLN A 31 -27.68 -42.10 -8.68
N PRO A 32 -28.75 -42.70 -9.22
CA PRO A 32 -29.86 -41.94 -9.77
C PRO A 32 -30.60 -41.18 -8.66
N CYS A 33 -31.09 -39.98 -8.99
CA CYS A 33 -32.05 -39.26 -8.16
C CYS A 33 -33.14 -38.61 -9.03
N GLU A 34 -34.31 -38.37 -8.44
CA GLU A 34 -35.48 -37.83 -9.16
C GLU A 34 -35.50 -36.29 -9.21
N HIS A 35 -34.56 -35.62 -8.54
CA HIS A 35 -34.49 -34.17 -8.51
C HIS A 35 -34.02 -33.60 -9.85
N GLY A 36 -34.75 -32.61 -10.37
CA GLY A 36 -34.42 -31.92 -11.63
C GLY A 36 -33.27 -30.92 -11.50
N GLU A 37 -33.01 -30.42 -10.30
CA GLU A 37 -31.85 -29.57 -9.98
C GLU A 37 -31.38 -29.88 -8.55
N HIS A 38 -30.11 -29.66 -8.26
CA HIS A 38 -29.54 -29.94 -6.95
C HIS A 38 -29.21 -28.64 -6.23
N ALA A 39 -29.46 -28.57 -4.92
CA ALA A 39 -29.12 -27.42 -4.10
C ALA A 39 -27.64 -27.04 -4.23
N TYR A 40 -26.76 -28.04 -4.33
CA TYR A 40 -25.34 -27.83 -4.62
C TYR A 40 -25.13 -27.06 -5.93
N ASP A 41 -25.83 -27.38 -7.03
CA ASP A 41 -25.64 -26.71 -8.32
C ASP A 41 -26.01 -25.22 -8.23
N ALA A 42 -27.07 -24.88 -7.48
CA ALA A 42 -27.46 -23.49 -7.26
C ALA A 42 -26.50 -22.74 -6.34
N ASP A 43 -26.00 -23.39 -5.28
CA ASP A 43 -24.96 -22.82 -4.41
C ASP A 43 -23.63 -22.63 -5.16
N MET A 44 -23.36 -23.52 -6.12
CA MET A 44 -22.20 -23.46 -7.01
C MET A 44 -22.30 -22.33 -8.02
N ASP A 45 -23.44 -22.18 -8.69
CA ASP A 45 -23.68 -21.08 -9.62
C ASP A 45 -23.63 -19.75 -8.87
N ALA A 46 -24.24 -19.67 -7.68
CA ALA A 46 -24.15 -18.50 -6.81
C ALA A 46 -22.72 -18.25 -6.31
N TYR A 47 -21.94 -19.30 -6.05
CA TYR A 47 -20.53 -19.18 -5.70
C TYR A 47 -19.69 -18.71 -6.88
N GLU A 48 -19.94 -19.21 -8.08
CA GLU A 48 -19.27 -18.77 -9.31
C GLU A 48 -19.58 -17.29 -9.59
N ASP A 49 -20.85 -16.89 -9.49
CA ASP A 49 -21.28 -15.50 -9.61
C ASP A 49 -20.66 -14.63 -8.51
N LEU A 50 -20.53 -15.13 -7.29
CA LEU A 50 -19.92 -14.39 -6.18
C LEU A 50 -18.40 -14.32 -6.30
N VAL A 51 -17.71 -15.36 -6.75
CA VAL A 51 -16.27 -15.31 -7.08
C VAL A 51 -15.99 -14.41 -8.29
N HIS A 52 -16.96 -14.27 -9.19
CA HIS A 52 -16.88 -13.42 -10.36
C HIS A 52 -17.16 -11.94 -10.04
N ASP A 53 -18.26 -11.64 -9.36
CA ASP A 53 -18.71 -10.28 -9.07
C ASP A 53 -18.04 -9.70 -7.82
N VAL A 54 -17.60 -10.55 -6.88
CA VAL A 54 -16.79 -10.14 -5.72
C VAL A 54 -15.33 -10.36 -6.05
N ILE A 55 -14.84 -9.57 -7.00
CA ILE A 55 -13.52 -8.98 -6.88
C ILE A 55 -13.63 -7.94 -5.75
N TRP A 56 -13.66 -8.46 -4.52
CA TRP A 56 -13.00 -7.91 -3.33
C TRP A 56 -13.76 -7.21 -2.18
N GLU A 57 -14.88 -6.49 -2.33
CA GLU A 57 -15.41 -5.78 -1.14
C GLU A 57 -16.16 -6.69 -0.13
N ASP A 58 -16.71 -7.82 -0.57
CA ASP A 58 -17.50 -8.74 0.28
C ASP A 58 -16.85 -10.14 0.48
N PHE A 59 -15.61 -10.34 0.02
CA PHE A 59 -14.86 -11.58 0.32
C PHE A 59 -14.72 -11.80 1.84
N TRP A 60 -14.87 -10.71 2.60
CA TRP A 60 -14.82 -10.61 4.06
C TRP A 60 -16.20 -10.61 4.75
N GLY A 61 -17.28 -10.36 3.99
CA GLY A 61 -18.65 -10.21 4.47
C GLY A 61 -19.54 -11.45 4.29
N CYS A 62 -19.04 -12.51 3.64
CA CYS A 62 -19.81 -13.70 3.31
C CYS A 62 -20.20 -14.54 4.55
N ARG A 63 -21.25 -14.11 5.26
CA ARG A 63 -21.91 -14.87 6.36
C ARG A 63 -22.48 -16.21 5.90
N THR A 64 -22.62 -16.43 4.60
CA THR A 64 -22.94 -17.74 4.01
C THR A 64 -21.79 -18.74 4.16
N PHE A 65 -20.53 -18.29 4.25
CA PHE A 65 -19.35 -19.15 4.40
C PHE A 65 -19.04 -19.55 5.84
N GLU A 66 -19.38 -18.73 6.83
CA GLU A 66 -19.39 -19.15 8.25
C GLU A 66 -20.26 -20.40 8.47
N ARG A 67 -21.27 -20.65 7.62
CA ARG A 67 -22.10 -21.87 7.66
C ARG A 67 -21.38 -23.14 7.19
N TRP A 68 -20.34 -23.03 6.36
CA TRP A 68 -19.58 -24.18 5.83
C TRP A 68 -18.38 -24.53 6.68
N HIS A 69 -17.83 -23.56 7.41
CA HIS A 69 -16.81 -23.80 8.44
C HIS A 69 -17.33 -24.60 9.63
N ASP A 70 -18.65 -24.63 9.82
CA ASP A 70 -19.33 -25.57 10.71
C ASP A 70 -19.80 -26.80 9.92
N LEU A 71 -18.85 -27.46 9.23
CA LEU A 71 -19.04 -28.81 8.67
C LEU A 71 -19.78 -29.74 9.67
N PRO A 72 -19.49 -29.69 10.99
CA PRO A 72 -20.30 -30.36 12.01
C PRO A 72 -21.77 -29.93 12.04
N ALA A 73 -22.12 -28.63 12.04
CA ALA A 73 -23.51 -28.18 11.96
C ALA A 73 -24.18 -28.49 10.62
N ALA A 74 -23.46 -28.39 9.50
CA ALA A 74 -23.95 -28.82 8.19
C ALA A 74 -24.26 -30.32 8.19
N ALA A 75 -23.37 -31.14 8.74
CA ALA A 75 -23.59 -32.58 8.94
C ALA A 75 -24.76 -32.84 9.92
N ALA A 76 -24.88 -32.08 11.00
CA ALA A 76 -25.95 -32.17 11.99
C ALA A 76 -27.33 -31.88 11.37
N ARG A 77 -27.44 -30.85 10.52
CA ARG A 77 -28.64 -30.54 9.72
C ARG A 77 -28.96 -31.65 8.72
N LEU A 78 -27.93 -32.16 8.05
CA LEU A 78 -28.06 -33.29 7.13
C LEU A 78 -28.49 -34.58 7.83
N VAL A 79 -28.23 -34.79 9.13
CA VAL A 79 -28.77 -35.95 9.88
C VAL A 79 -30.05 -35.64 10.66
N GLY A 80 -30.50 -34.38 10.67
CA GLY A 80 -31.77 -33.93 11.27
C GLY A 80 -31.69 -33.63 12.76
N ALA A 81 -30.48 -33.33 13.27
CA ALA A 81 -30.23 -32.93 14.65
C ALA A 81 -30.52 -31.44 14.92
N GLU A 82 -30.65 -30.62 13.86
CA GLU A 82 -31.06 -29.21 13.95
C GLU A 82 -32.34 -28.93 13.13
N PRO A 83 -33.12 -27.89 13.49
CA PRO A 83 -34.27 -27.44 12.70
C PRO A 83 -33.85 -27.02 11.28
N TRP A 84 -34.58 -27.51 10.29
CA TRP A 84 -34.35 -27.18 8.89
C TRP A 84 -34.83 -25.76 8.56
N THR A 85 -33.95 -24.91 8.05
CA THR A 85 -34.25 -23.49 7.76
C THR A 85 -33.92 -23.08 6.32
N ASP A 86 -33.58 -24.05 5.47
CA ASP A 86 -33.17 -23.81 4.09
C ASP A 86 -34.37 -23.71 3.12
N GLN A 87 -34.16 -23.04 1.99
CA GLN A 87 -35.16 -22.84 0.94
C GLN A 87 -35.49 -24.12 0.15
N TYR A 88 -34.54 -25.06 0.11
CA TYR A 88 -34.78 -26.40 -0.42
C TYR A 88 -35.20 -27.35 0.69
N ASP A 89 -36.01 -28.37 0.38
CA ASP A 89 -36.37 -29.37 1.38
C ASP A 89 -35.18 -30.27 1.77
N GLN A 90 -35.27 -30.86 2.97
CA GLN A 90 -34.22 -31.71 3.52
C GLN A 90 -33.93 -32.97 2.69
N GLN A 91 -34.92 -33.51 1.94
CA GLN A 91 -34.72 -34.70 1.11
C GLN A 91 -33.88 -34.37 -0.12
N ARG A 92 -34.08 -33.18 -0.69
CA ARG A 92 -33.27 -32.66 -1.80
C ARG A 92 -31.81 -32.54 -1.39
N TRP A 93 -31.51 -31.96 -0.22
CA TRP A 93 -30.15 -31.84 0.31
C TRP A 93 -29.47 -33.17 0.62
N ARG A 94 -30.24 -34.18 1.03
CA ARG A 94 -29.74 -35.54 1.32
C ARG A 94 -29.58 -36.42 0.08
N CYS A 95 -29.94 -35.94 -1.11
CA CYS A 95 -29.87 -36.78 -2.29
C CYS A 95 -28.41 -37.22 -2.59
N PRO A 96 -28.20 -38.41 -3.18
CA PRO A 96 -26.86 -38.95 -3.38
C PRO A 96 -25.90 -38.02 -4.13
N ARG A 97 -26.42 -37.29 -5.13
CA ARG A 97 -25.63 -36.30 -5.89
C ARG A 97 -25.15 -35.12 -5.04
N ASN A 98 -26.04 -34.53 -4.22
CA ASN A 98 -25.66 -33.46 -3.31
C ASN A 98 -24.61 -33.93 -2.29
N VAL A 99 -24.83 -35.10 -1.67
CA VAL A 99 -23.89 -35.64 -0.69
C VAL A 99 -22.53 -35.94 -1.34
N ALA A 100 -22.50 -36.51 -2.54
CA ALA A 100 -21.26 -36.73 -3.28
C ALA A 100 -20.53 -35.41 -3.58
N ALA A 101 -21.26 -34.38 -4.00
CA ALA A 101 -20.70 -33.07 -4.31
C ALA A 101 -20.11 -32.37 -3.06
N PHE A 102 -20.82 -32.36 -1.93
CA PHE A 102 -20.27 -31.86 -0.65
C PHE A 102 -19.09 -32.67 -0.15
N THR A 103 -19.10 -33.97 -0.40
CA THR A 103 -17.98 -34.84 -0.08
C THR A 103 -16.74 -34.43 -0.88
N ARG A 104 -16.89 -34.07 -2.15
CA ARG A 104 -15.78 -33.55 -2.99
C ARG A 104 -15.29 -32.18 -2.51
N MET A 105 -16.19 -31.27 -2.15
CA MET A 105 -15.80 -29.99 -1.52
C MET A 105 -15.03 -30.21 -0.21
N ALA A 106 -15.46 -31.15 0.63
CA ALA A 106 -14.76 -31.47 1.87
C ALA A 106 -13.39 -32.11 1.61
N ILE A 107 -13.28 -32.99 0.61
CA ILE A 107 -11.99 -33.53 0.16
C ILE A 107 -11.09 -32.39 -0.33
N ASP A 108 -11.61 -31.47 -1.12
CA ASP A 108 -10.86 -30.32 -1.62
C ASP A 108 -10.42 -29.38 -0.48
N ALA A 109 -11.29 -29.08 0.47
CA ALA A 109 -10.91 -28.28 1.65
C ALA A 109 -9.78 -28.92 2.47
N LEU A 110 -9.72 -30.26 2.54
CA LEU A 110 -8.67 -31.01 3.22
C LEU A 110 -7.42 -31.22 2.35
N ARG A 111 -7.58 -31.31 1.03
CA ARG A 111 -6.53 -31.50 0.02
C ARG A 111 -6.87 -30.69 -1.24
N PRO A 112 -6.55 -29.39 -1.26
CA PRO A 112 -7.04 -28.52 -2.32
C PRO A 112 -6.46 -28.89 -3.69
N GLY A 113 -7.28 -28.78 -4.72
CA GLY A 113 -6.97 -29.19 -6.09
C GLY A 113 -7.16 -30.67 -6.38
N THR A 114 -7.83 -31.43 -5.51
CA THR A 114 -8.06 -32.86 -5.74
C THR A 114 -9.41 -33.19 -6.37
N ALA A 115 -10.33 -32.22 -6.46
CA ALA A 115 -11.60 -32.36 -7.17
C ALA A 115 -11.72 -31.27 -8.26
N ASP A 116 -11.58 -31.65 -9.53
CA ASP A 116 -11.56 -30.72 -10.66
C ASP A 116 -12.93 -30.08 -10.99
N ASP A 117 -14.03 -30.67 -10.51
CA ASP A 117 -15.41 -30.27 -10.80
C ASP A 117 -16.08 -29.48 -9.67
N VAL A 118 -15.33 -29.18 -8.61
CA VAL A 118 -15.79 -28.33 -7.51
C VAL A 118 -14.90 -27.07 -7.46
N PRO A 119 -15.40 -25.95 -6.92
CA PRO A 119 -14.59 -24.77 -6.75
C PRO A 119 -13.56 -25.06 -5.69
N ILE A 120 -12.31 -24.74 -6.00
CA ILE A 120 -11.25 -24.97 -5.04
C ILE A 120 -11.33 -23.88 -3.99
N HIS A 121 -11.49 -24.29 -2.73
CA HIS A 121 -11.41 -23.36 -1.62
C HIS A 121 -9.93 -23.14 -1.27
N PRO A 122 -9.44 -21.89 -1.17
CA PRO A 122 -8.17 -21.66 -0.51
C PRO A 122 -8.29 -22.26 0.89
N PRO A 123 -7.36 -23.15 1.30
CA PRO A 123 -7.39 -23.66 2.66
C PRO A 123 -7.33 -22.47 3.62
N ARG A 124 -7.98 -22.59 4.79
CA ARG A 124 -8.06 -21.50 5.78
C ARG A 124 -6.72 -20.81 6.02
N LEU A 125 -5.65 -21.59 6.09
CA LEU A 125 -4.28 -21.09 6.23
C LEU A 125 -3.85 -20.20 5.06
N ALA A 126 -4.18 -20.54 3.81
CA ALA A 126 -3.89 -19.70 2.65
C ALA A 126 -4.65 -18.37 2.72
N ARG A 127 -5.90 -18.42 3.18
CA ARG A 127 -6.69 -17.21 3.42
C ARG A 127 -6.02 -16.36 4.49
N GLU A 128 -5.81 -16.89 5.69
CA GLU A 128 -5.17 -16.19 6.83
C GLU A 128 -3.82 -15.58 6.45
N LEU A 129 -2.98 -16.31 5.72
CA LEU A 129 -1.71 -15.79 5.21
C LEU A 129 -1.88 -14.68 4.16
N ALA A 130 -2.93 -14.74 3.33
CA ALA A 130 -3.28 -13.67 2.41
C ALA A 130 -3.80 -12.42 3.13
N GLU A 131 -4.56 -12.58 4.22
CA GLU A 131 -5.02 -11.49 5.08
C GLU A 131 -3.82 -10.81 5.72
N GLU A 132 -2.89 -11.60 6.26
CA GLU A 132 -1.67 -11.12 6.87
C GLU A 132 -0.78 -10.39 5.85
N LEU A 133 -0.57 -10.97 4.66
CA LEU A 133 0.23 -10.34 3.60
C LEU A 133 -0.40 -9.03 3.12
N SER A 134 -1.73 -9.01 2.93
CA SER A 134 -2.45 -7.82 2.49
C SER A 134 -2.49 -6.75 3.58
N GLY A 135 -2.65 -7.13 4.85
CA GLY A 135 -2.59 -6.20 5.98
C GLY A 135 -1.22 -5.54 6.10
N ARG A 136 -0.14 -6.34 6.05
CA ARG A 136 1.24 -5.83 6.04
C ARG A 136 1.50 -4.91 4.84
N ALA A 137 0.95 -5.22 3.67
CA ALA A 137 1.06 -4.35 2.51
C ALA A 137 0.24 -3.07 2.67
N GLY A 138 -0.97 -3.14 3.23
CA GLY A 138 -1.82 -2.00 3.55
C GLY A 138 -1.13 -1.02 4.50
N ASP A 139 -0.45 -1.52 5.53
CA ASP A 139 0.37 -0.70 6.45
C ASP A 139 1.44 0.12 5.70
N VAL A 140 1.98 -0.41 4.59
CA VAL A 140 2.99 0.28 3.77
C VAL A 140 2.36 1.25 2.77
N VAL A 141 1.28 0.85 2.10
CA VAL A 141 0.63 1.64 1.04
C VAL A 141 -0.10 2.86 1.60
N GLU A 142 -0.89 2.67 2.65
CA GLU A 142 -1.73 3.72 3.24
C GLU A 142 -0.92 4.70 4.11
N GLY A 143 0.32 4.35 4.47
CA GLY A 143 1.19 5.18 5.33
C GLY A 143 0.62 5.47 6.72
N TYR A 144 -0.50 4.83 7.07
CA TYR A 144 -1.28 5.05 8.26
C TYR A 144 -1.10 3.84 9.19
N PRO A 145 -0.91 4.03 10.51
CA PRO A 145 -0.98 2.94 11.47
C PRO A 145 -2.45 2.52 11.64
N LEU A 146 -3.06 1.92 10.60
CA LEU A 146 -4.43 1.39 10.71
C LEU A 146 -4.47 0.20 11.67
N HIS A 147 -3.35 -0.52 11.85
CA HIS A 147 -3.28 -1.76 12.63
C HIS A 147 -2.18 -1.79 13.71
N ASP A 148 -1.80 -0.64 14.30
CA ASP A 148 -0.65 -0.53 15.22
C ASP A 148 0.72 -0.92 14.59
N GLY A 149 0.73 -1.23 13.29
CA GLY A 149 1.89 -1.70 12.53
C GLY A 149 2.80 -0.58 12.04
N ASP A 150 4.10 -0.76 12.24
CA ASP A 150 5.13 0.09 11.65
C ASP A 150 5.48 -0.46 10.25
N ALA A 151 5.24 0.31 9.19
CA ALA A 151 5.57 -0.08 7.80
C ALA A 151 7.02 -0.58 7.65
N ARG A 152 7.95 -0.08 8.48
CA ARG A 152 9.34 -0.54 8.51
C ARG A 152 9.48 -1.97 9.04
N VAL A 153 8.66 -2.34 10.03
CA VAL A 153 8.60 -3.69 10.58
C VAL A 153 7.97 -4.63 9.56
N ALA A 154 6.85 -4.25 8.95
CA ALA A 154 6.20 -5.04 7.91
C ALA A 154 7.16 -5.40 6.75
N LEU A 155 7.95 -4.43 6.27
CA LEU A 155 8.94 -4.68 5.21
C LEU A 155 10.11 -5.55 5.65
N LEU A 156 10.58 -5.40 6.89
CA LEU A 156 11.64 -6.25 7.45
C LEU A 156 11.16 -7.68 7.65
N ASP A 157 9.91 -7.87 8.10
CA ASP A 157 9.30 -9.18 8.26
C ASP A 157 9.13 -9.87 6.90
N LEU A 158 8.65 -9.15 5.87
CA LEU A 158 8.58 -9.67 4.50
C LEU A 158 9.96 -10.06 3.95
N ALA A 159 10.99 -9.25 4.21
CA ALA A 159 12.36 -9.56 3.81
C ALA A 159 12.91 -10.81 4.55
N ALA A 160 12.57 -10.97 5.83
CA ALA A 160 12.93 -12.15 6.61
C ALA A 160 12.19 -13.41 6.12
N ASP A 161 10.90 -13.29 5.81
CA ASP A 161 10.09 -14.37 5.25
C ASP A 161 10.62 -14.82 3.88
N LEU A 162 10.97 -13.86 2.99
CA LEU A 162 11.64 -14.15 1.72
C LEU A 162 12.98 -14.87 1.92
N SER A 163 13.77 -14.44 2.90
CA SER A 163 15.08 -15.03 3.17
C SER A 163 15.00 -16.45 3.76
N SER A 164 13.91 -16.76 4.47
CA SER A 164 13.73 -18.04 5.14
C SER A 164 12.98 -19.08 4.31
N THR A 165 12.22 -18.67 3.29
CA THR A 165 11.42 -19.59 2.50
C THR A 165 12.26 -20.49 1.56
N THR A 166 11.89 -21.76 1.54
CA THR A 166 12.46 -22.77 0.61
C THR A 166 11.48 -23.15 -0.50
N GLU A 167 10.19 -22.84 -0.34
CA GLU A 167 9.15 -23.19 -1.30
C GLU A 167 9.09 -22.14 -2.42
N HIS A 168 9.10 -22.61 -3.67
CA HIS A 168 9.17 -21.74 -4.84
C HIS A 168 7.99 -20.76 -4.95
N GLY A 169 6.77 -21.22 -4.64
CA GLY A 169 5.58 -20.36 -4.66
C GLY A 169 5.57 -19.27 -3.59
N GLN A 170 6.09 -19.57 -2.40
CA GLN A 170 6.25 -18.56 -1.34
C GLN A 170 7.30 -17.53 -1.74
N ARG A 171 8.43 -17.96 -2.31
CA ARG A 171 9.44 -17.06 -2.86
C ARG A 171 8.85 -16.13 -3.92
N ALA A 172 8.05 -16.67 -4.84
CA ALA A 172 7.35 -15.88 -5.86
C ALA A 172 6.43 -14.83 -5.21
N ALA A 173 5.63 -15.25 -4.22
CA ALA A 173 4.73 -14.35 -3.50
C ALA A 173 5.49 -13.16 -2.88
N PHE A 174 6.55 -13.45 -2.12
CA PHE A 174 7.32 -12.40 -1.44
C PHE A 174 8.11 -11.50 -2.40
N ILE A 175 8.64 -12.03 -3.50
CA ILE A 175 9.29 -11.21 -4.54
C ILE A 175 8.30 -10.23 -5.15
N ILE A 176 7.12 -10.70 -5.57
CA ILE A 176 6.08 -9.85 -6.17
C ILE A 176 5.63 -8.80 -5.17
N THR A 177 5.32 -9.20 -3.93
CA THR A 177 4.90 -8.26 -2.88
C THR A 177 5.99 -7.23 -2.59
N LEU A 178 7.25 -7.62 -2.42
CA LEU A 178 8.34 -6.67 -2.18
C LEU A 178 8.56 -5.75 -3.38
N ARG A 179 8.44 -6.23 -4.62
CA ARG A 179 8.49 -5.36 -5.82
C ARG A 179 7.40 -4.30 -5.75
N THR A 180 6.15 -4.72 -5.55
CA THR A 180 5.01 -3.82 -5.47
C THR A 180 5.17 -2.79 -4.35
N LEU A 181 5.70 -3.21 -3.19
CA LEU A 181 5.93 -2.30 -2.07
C LEU A 181 7.19 -1.43 -2.26
N THR A 182 8.13 -1.81 -3.12
CA THR A 182 9.33 -1.02 -3.41
C THR A 182 8.95 0.32 -4.05
N SER A 183 7.93 0.37 -4.91
CA SER A 183 7.45 1.64 -5.47
C SER A 183 6.90 2.61 -4.42
N HIS A 184 6.45 2.09 -3.27
CA HIS A 184 6.00 2.90 -2.12
C HIS A 184 7.15 3.24 -1.17
N ALA A 185 8.14 2.35 -1.04
CA ALA A 185 9.26 2.50 -0.12
C ALA A 185 10.33 3.49 -0.61
N VAL A 186 10.59 3.50 -1.92
CA VAL A 186 11.71 4.18 -2.59
C VAL A 186 11.57 5.71 -2.72
N PRO A 187 10.37 6.32 -2.82
CA PRO A 187 10.20 7.77 -2.84
C PRO A 187 10.47 8.50 -1.50
N GLY A 188 11.18 7.87 -0.55
CA GLY A 188 11.56 8.50 0.72
C GLY A 188 10.59 8.30 1.88
N ARG A 189 9.54 7.48 1.70
CA ARG A 189 8.69 7.04 2.83
C ARG A 189 9.45 6.14 3.80
N ILE A 190 10.34 5.28 3.29
CA ILE A 190 11.12 4.32 4.10
C ILE A 190 12.61 4.63 3.97
N THR A 191 13.06 5.49 4.88
CA THR A 191 14.43 6.01 4.93
C THR A 191 15.44 5.26 5.81
N PRO A 192 15.06 4.40 6.79
CA PRO A 192 16.06 3.73 7.60
C PRO A 192 16.95 2.80 6.75
N PRO A 193 18.28 2.98 6.76
CA PRO A 193 19.20 2.18 5.95
C PRO A 193 19.02 0.67 6.16
N ARG A 194 18.77 0.26 7.41
CA ARG A 194 18.54 -1.16 7.77
C ARG A 194 17.40 -1.82 6.98
N VAL A 195 16.35 -1.07 6.63
CA VAL A 195 15.20 -1.62 5.91
C VAL A 195 15.56 -1.84 4.45
N LEU A 196 16.17 -0.83 3.82
CA LEU A 196 16.65 -0.91 2.44
C LEU A 196 17.71 -2.01 2.28
N GLU A 197 18.67 -2.10 3.20
CA GLU A 197 19.70 -3.14 3.22
C GLU A 197 19.09 -4.53 3.44
N GLY A 198 18.11 -4.65 4.35
CA GLY A 198 17.40 -5.90 4.61
C GLY A 198 16.64 -6.41 3.37
N MET A 199 15.85 -5.54 2.74
CA MET A 199 15.14 -5.86 1.49
C MET A 199 16.11 -6.19 0.36
N THR A 200 17.19 -5.42 0.20
CA THR A 200 18.22 -5.66 -0.82
C THR A 200 18.85 -7.03 -0.64
N THR A 201 19.27 -7.36 0.59
CA THR A 201 19.90 -8.65 0.91
C THR A 201 18.94 -9.83 0.65
N ALA A 202 17.67 -9.68 1.03
CA ALA A 202 16.65 -10.71 0.81
C ALA A 202 16.40 -10.97 -0.68
N LEU A 203 16.28 -9.91 -1.49
CA LEU A 203 16.09 -10.01 -2.93
C LEU A 203 17.32 -10.56 -3.65
N GLU A 204 18.53 -10.16 -3.28
CA GLU A 204 19.78 -10.73 -3.81
C GLU A 204 19.86 -12.24 -3.54
N THR A 205 19.56 -12.65 -2.30
CA THR A 205 19.50 -14.06 -1.91
C THR A 205 18.46 -14.82 -2.72
N ALA A 206 17.29 -14.23 -2.94
CA ALA A 206 16.22 -14.83 -3.72
C ALA A 206 16.60 -14.99 -5.20
N VAL A 207 17.24 -13.98 -5.80
CA VAL A 207 17.75 -14.04 -7.18
C VAL A 207 18.80 -15.13 -7.32
N ASP A 208 19.72 -15.27 -6.38
CA ASP A 208 20.75 -16.32 -6.42
C ASP A 208 20.16 -17.74 -6.33
N ALA A 209 19.00 -17.87 -5.68
CA ALA A 209 18.26 -19.14 -5.58
C ALA A 209 17.40 -19.48 -6.82
N LEU A 210 17.24 -18.55 -7.77
CA LEU A 210 16.43 -18.75 -8.98
C LEU A 210 17.32 -19.19 -10.17
N PRO A 211 17.00 -20.31 -10.85
CA PRO A 211 17.79 -20.78 -11.98
C PRO A 211 17.79 -19.76 -13.14
N PRO A 212 18.93 -19.52 -13.82
CA PRO A 212 19.07 -18.54 -14.89
C PRO A 212 18.68 -19.08 -16.28
N GLU A 213 18.01 -20.23 -16.34
CA GLU A 213 17.71 -20.90 -17.60
C GLU A 213 16.63 -20.15 -18.39
N PRO A 214 16.70 -20.10 -19.74
CA PRO A 214 15.66 -19.48 -20.54
C PRO A 214 14.31 -20.16 -20.31
N CYS A 215 13.25 -19.37 -20.23
CA CYS A 215 11.90 -19.89 -20.05
C CYS A 215 11.28 -20.29 -21.38
N ALA A 216 10.42 -21.32 -21.36
CA ALA A 216 9.68 -21.80 -22.53
C ALA A 216 8.39 -21.01 -22.81
N HIS A 217 8.07 -20.03 -21.98
CA HIS A 217 6.93 -19.14 -22.18
C HIS A 217 7.33 -18.09 -23.22
N ASP A 218 6.60 -17.99 -24.33
CA ASP A 218 6.85 -17.04 -25.44
C ASP A 218 6.49 -15.60 -25.02
N ASP A 219 7.24 -15.02 -24.07
CA ASP A 219 7.04 -13.68 -23.48
C ASP A 219 5.67 -13.44 -22.81
N ASP A 220 4.91 -14.51 -22.52
CA ASP A 220 3.59 -14.46 -21.88
C ASP A 220 3.68 -14.36 -20.34
N HIS A 221 4.64 -13.54 -19.87
CA HIS A 221 4.81 -13.25 -18.45
C HIS A 221 3.81 -12.19 -17.98
N PRO A 222 3.40 -12.24 -16.70
CA PRO A 222 2.55 -11.20 -16.15
C PRO A 222 3.22 -9.82 -16.26
N VAL A 223 2.42 -8.80 -16.52
CA VAL A 223 2.85 -7.41 -16.32
C VAL A 223 2.32 -7.01 -14.96
N LEU A 224 3.23 -6.83 -13.99
CA LEU A 224 2.84 -6.29 -12.69
C LEU A 224 2.31 -4.89 -12.90
N ALA A 225 1.32 -4.51 -12.12
CA ALA A 225 0.85 -3.14 -12.04
C ALA A 225 2.07 -2.25 -11.94
N SER A 226 2.93 -2.43 -10.93
CA SER A 226 4.15 -1.61 -10.65
C SER A 226 5.07 -1.26 -11.85
N GLU A 227 4.98 -1.97 -12.98
CA GLU A 227 5.83 -1.77 -14.16
C GLU A 227 5.32 -0.65 -15.09
N PRO A 228 6.21 0.21 -15.64
CA PRO A 228 5.83 1.30 -16.57
C PRO A 228 4.96 0.86 -17.76
N ALA A 229 5.11 -0.39 -18.21
CA ALA A 229 4.34 -0.96 -19.30
C ALA A 229 2.84 -1.11 -18.99
N ALA A 230 2.45 -1.22 -17.71
CA ALA A 230 1.06 -1.41 -17.29
C ALA A 230 0.21 -0.14 -17.47
N TRP A 231 0.80 1.06 -17.35
CA TRP A 231 0.05 2.32 -17.23
C TRP A 231 -0.07 3.13 -18.53
N GLY A 232 0.64 2.75 -19.60
CA GLY A 232 0.62 3.48 -20.87
C GLY A 232 1.12 4.94 -20.75
N ARG A 233 0.24 5.93 -20.98
CA ARG A 233 0.57 7.38 -20.86
C ARG A 233 0.29 7.96 -19.47
N LEU A 234 -0.28 7.17 -18.56
CA LEU A 234 -0.50 7.62 -17.18
C LEU A 234 0.85 7.68 -16.46
N THR A 235 1.04 8.70 -15.65
CA THR A 235 2.33 9.00 -14.98
C THR A 235 2.55 8.18 -13.72
N THR A 236 1.53 7.50 -13.21
CA THR A 236 1.61 6.80 -11.91
C THR A 236 0.79 5.51 -11.83
N PRO A 237 1.23 4.56 -10.98
CA PRO A 237 0.48 3.38 -10.59
C PRO A 237 -0.90 3.67 -10.02
N ASN A 238 -1.93 2.91 -10.42
CA ASN A 238 -3.17 2.85 -9.64
C ASN A 238 -2.93 1.97 -8.39
N PRO A 239 -3.11 2.48 -7.16
CA PRO A 239 -2.95 1.69 -5.94
C PRO A 239 -3.80 0.42 -5.90
N ASP A 240 -5.00 0.45 -6.50
CA ASP A 240 -5.89 -0.71 -6.55
C ASP A 240 -5.28 -1.86 -7.38
N ASP A 241 -4.63 -1.52 -8.50
CA ASP A 241 -3.98 -2.49 -9.37
C ASP A 241 -2.75 -3.11 -8.68
N GLN A 242 -2.03 -2.31 -7.88
CA GLN A 242 -0.91 -2.80 -7.07
C GLN A 242 -1.36 -3.73 -5.94
N GLN A 243 -2.47 -3.40 -5.28
CA GLN A 243 -3.08 -4.31 -4.31
C GLN A 243 -3.48 -5.62 -4.97
N GLU A 244 -3.94 -5.60 -6.23
CA GLU A 244 -4.28 -6.81 -6.96
C GLU A 244 -3.06 -7.72 -7.19
N ASP A 245 -1.89 -7.18 -7.53
CA ASP A 245 -0.65 -7.98 -7.64
C ASP A 245 -0.32 -8.72 -6.34
N ILE A 246 -0.44 -8.03 -5.19
CA ILE A 246 -0.17 -8.60 -3.87
C ILE A 246 -1.21 -9.67 -3.52
N ARG A 247 -2.48 -9.44 -3.87
CA ARG A 247 -3.56 -10.40 -3.65
C ARG A 247 -3.37 -11.65 -4.49
N VAL A 248 -2.97 -11.51 -5.75
CA VAL A 248 -2.60 -12.64 -6.63
C VAL A 248 -1.42 -13.41 -6.03
N ALA A 249 -0.36 -12.69 -5.62
CA ALA A 249 0.82 -13.26 -4.98
C ALA A 249 0.49 -14.09 -3.72
N ALA A 250 -0.49 -13.64 -2.93
CA ALA A 250 -0.89 -14.34 -1.71
C ALA A 250 -1.40 -15.77 -1.95
N TRP A 251 -2.03 -16.05 -3.10
CA TRP A 251 -2.43 -17.42 -3.48
C TRP A 251 -1.23 -18.35 -3.59
N PHE A 252 -0.03 -17.83 -3.88
CA PHE A 252 1.16 -18.66 -4.10
C PHE A 252 1.82 -19.12 -2.80
N LEU A 253 1.42 -18.56 -1.65
CA LEU A 253 1.98 -18.89 -0.33
C LEU A 253 1.75 -20.35 0.09
N THR A 254 0.73 -21.00 -0.46
CA THR A 254 0.41 -22.40 -0.19
C THR A 254 0.11 -23.16 -1.47
N ARG A 255 0.32 -24.48 -1.47
CA ARG A 255 -0.07 -25.34 -2.62
C ARG A 255 -1.57 -25.30 -2.87
N GLY A 256 -2.38 -25.16 -1.83
CA GLY A 256 -3.82 -25.10 -2.00
C GLY A 256 -4.30 -23.78 -2.61
N GLY A 257 -3.67 -22.66 -2.26
CA GLY A 257 -3.91 -21.39 -2.93
C GLY A 257 -3.48 -21.43 -4.41
N GLN A 258 -2.36 -22.07 -4.74
CA GLN A 258 -1.92 -22.27 -6.12
C GLN A 258 -2.92 -23.09 -6.94
N ALA A 259 -3.45 -24.16 -6.37
CA ALA A 259 -4.50 -24.94 -7.01
C ALA A 259 -5.75 -24.09 -7.25
N ALA A 260 -6.18 -23.31 -6.25
CA ALA A 260 -7.33 -22.43 -6.35
C ALA A 260 -7.15 -21.35 -7.42
N TYR A 261 -5.96 -20.77 -7.51
CA TYR A 261 -5.58 -19.85 -8.57
C TYR A 261 -5.75 -20.49 -9.96
N GLU A 262 -5.22 -21.71 -10.17
CA GLU A 262 -5.34 -22.36 -11.48
C GLU A 262 -6.75 -22.82 -11.82
N TRP A 263 -7.57 -23.20 -10.84
CA TRP A 263 -8.99 -23.43 -11.08
C TRP A 263 -9.69 -22.14 -11.53
N ARG A 264 -9.46 -21.04 -10.81
CA ARG A 264 -10.02 -19.73 -11.16
C ARG A 264 -9.60 -19.34 -12.57
N ARG A 265 -8.31 -19.45 -12.89
CA ARG A 265 -7.78 -19.14 -14.22
C ARG A 265 -8.41 -20.01 -15.31
N ARG A 266 -8.57 -21.32 -15.10
CA ARG A 266 -9.23 -22.21 -16.08
C ARG A 266 -10.68 -21.78 -16.35
N ARG A 267 -11.39 -21.27 -15.34
CA ARG A 267 -12.79 -20.87 -15.43
C ARG A 267 -12.99 -19.47 -16.02
N PHE A 268 -12.16 -18.52 -15.61
CA PHE A 268 -12.35 -17.08 -15.88
C PHE A 268 -11.26 -16.46 -16.76
N GLY A 269 -10.24 -17.23 -17.14
CA GLY A 269 -9.08 -16.71 -17.86
C GLY A 269 -8.05 -16.07 -16.91
N GLY A 270 -7.00 -15.50 -17.50
CA GLY A 270 -5.88 -14.91 -16.77
C GLY A 270 -4.54 -15.59 -17.09
N VAL A 271 -3.47 -15.07 -16.48
CA VAL A 271 -2.10 -15.52 -16.70
C VAL A 271 -1.86 -16.86 -16.00
N SER A 272 -1.13 -17.77 -16.64
CA SER A 272 -0.88 -19.10 -16.07
C SER A 272 -0.08 -19.04 -14.77
N LEU A 273 -0.37 -19.92 -13.82
CA LEU A 273 0.48 -20.07 -12.63
C LEU A 273 1.95 -20.35 -13.02
N GLY A 274 2.19 -21.10 -14.10
CA GLY A 274 3.53 -21.36 -14.62
C GLY A 274 4.26 -20.07 -15.02
N SER A 275 3.55 -19.09 -15.59
CA SER A 275 4.08 -17.77 -15.92
C SER A 275 4.40 -16.95 -14.67
N TRP A 276 3.51 -16.93 -13.67
CA TRP A 276 3.74 -16.24 -12.39
C TRP A 276 4.90 -16.83 -11.59
N LEU A 277 5.05 -18.14 -11.65
CA LEU A 277 6.13 -18.87 -10.98
C LEU A 277 7.36 -19.03 -11.88
N CYS A 278 7.43 -18.37 -13.03
CA CYS A 278 8.57 -18.53 -13.92
C CYS A 278 9.85 -17.94 -13.27
N PRO A 279 10.95 -18.69 -13.15
CA PRO A 279 12.18 -18.16 -12.56
C PRO A 279 12.75 -16.95 -13.28
N VAL A 280 12.64 -16.90 -14.62
CA VAL A 280 13.09 -15.74 -15.42
C VAL A 280 12.28 -14.50 -15.05
N PHE A 281 10.94 -14.60 -15.06
CA PHE A 281 10.06 -13.52 -14.63
C PHE A 281 10.39 -13.02 -13.21
N LEU A 282 10.52 -13.94 -12.25
CA LEU A 282 10.82 -13.58 -10.87
C LEU A 282 12.19 -12.92 -10.69
N ARG A 283 13.19 -13.33 -11.49
CA ARG A 283 14.51 -12.68 -11.52
C ARG A 283 14.43 -11.26 -12.07
N ASP A 284 13.65 -11.04 -13.13
CA ASP A 284 13.46 -9.71 -13.72
C ASP A 284 12.73 -8.77 -12.75
N VAL A 285 11.65 -9.26 -12.12
CA VAL A 285 10.91 -8.55 -11.07
C VAL A 285 11.81 -8.18 -9.90
N ALA A 286 12.58 -9.13 -9.38
CA ALA A 286 13.52 -8.88 -8.29
C ALA A 286 14.66 -7.95 -8.70
N GLY A 287 15.16 -8.06 -9.94
CA GLY A 287 16.18 -7.18 -10.50
C GLY A 287 15.73 -5.72 -10.56
N ALA A 288 14.51 -5.47 -11.05
CA ALA A 288 13.92 -4.13 -11.07
C ALA A 288 13.77 -3.56 -9.65
N ALA A 289 13.30 -4.37 -8.69
CA ALA A 289 13.23 -3.96 -7.28
C ALA A 289 14.61 -3.64 -6.68
N LEU A 290 15.63 -4.44 -7.00
CA LEU A 290 17.00 -4.21 -6.54
C LEU A 290 17.59 -2.91 -7.10
N ASP A 291 17.37 -2.61 -8.37
CA ASP A 291 17.84 -1.38 -8.99
C ASP A 291 17.21 -0.15 -8.33
N ASP A 292 15.92 -0.21 -8.02
CA ASP A 292 15.21 0.85 -7.29
C ASP A 292 15.70 1.01 -5.84
N LEU A 293 15.87 -0.09 -5.12
CA LEU A 293 16.37 -0.08 -3.73
C LEU A 293 17.83 0.40 -3.64
N ARG A 294 18.69 0.00 -4.57
CA ARG A 294 20.08 0.49 -4.64
C ARG A 294 20.13 1.96 -4.98
N SER A 295 19.26 2.41 -5.90
CA SER A 295 19.10 3.84 -6.20
C SER A 295 18.65 4.63 -4.98
N ALA A 296 17.65 4.12 -4.22
CA ALA A 296 17.21 4.72 -2.96
C ALA A 296 18.32 4.72 -1.90
N SER A 297 19.00 3.60 -1.70
CA SER A 297 20.11 3.47 -0.77
C SER A 297 21.22 4.46 -1.11
N HIS A 298 21.58 4.63 -2.38
CA HIS A 298 22.55 5.66 -2.80
C HIS A 298 22.08 7.08 -2.48
N ARG A 299 20.79 7.41 -2.71
CA ARG A 299 20.21 8.72 -2.32
C ARG A 299 20.31 8.95 -0.81
N HIS A 300 20.09 7.90 0.00
CA HIS A 300 20.01 8.00 1.45
C HIS A 300 21.34 7.81 2.21
N ALA A 301 22.30 7.02 1.70
CA ALA A 301 23.44 6.49 2.47
C ALA A 301 24.65 7.42 2.62
N GLY A 302 24.83 8.48 1.82
CA GLY A 302 26.18 9.11 1.83
C GLY A 302 26.35 10.58 1.50
N THR A 303 25.46 11.24 0.76
CA THR A 303 25.73 12.63 0.34
C THR A 303 24.54 13.57 0.45
N GLY A 304 23.31 13.03 0.55
CA GLY A 304 22.14 13.86 0.37
C GLY A 304 22.19 14.62 -0.95
N GLN A 305 22.72 13.98 -1.99
CA GLN A 305 22.93 14.62 -3.28
C GLN A 305 21.58 14.88 -3.93
N VAL A 306 21.03 16.02 -3.58
CA VAL A 306 19.83 16.62 -4.14
C VAL A 306 20.14 17.46 -5.38
N SER A 307 21.37 17.37 -5.91
CA SER A 307 21.77 18.14 -7.11
C SER A 307 20.98 17.74 -8.35
N TYR A 308 20.40 16.53 -8.38
CA TYR A 308 19.53 16.12 -9.48
C TYR A 308 18.27 17.00 -9.54
N LEU A 309 17.79 17.51 -8.38
CA LEU A 309 16.67 18.44 -8.32
C LEU A 309 16.99 19.80 -8.96
N ASP A 310 18.25 20.13 -9.25
CA ASP A 310 18.55 21.33 -10.03
C ASP A 310 17.96 21.23 -11.44
N ALA A 311 17.98 20.05 -12.08
CA ALA A 311 17.38 19.85 -13.40
C ALA A 311 15.85 19.98 -13.37
N GLU A 312 15.22 19.60 -12.25
CA GLU A 312 13.77 19.62 -12.07
C GLU A 312 13.23 20.97 -11.60
N LEU A 313 13.92 21.60 -10.64
CA LEU A 313 13.45 22.77 -9.90
C LEU A 313 14.08 24.08 -10.37
N LEU A 314 15.09 24.04 -11.24
CA LEU A 314 15.69 25.24 -11.84
C LEU A 314 15.43 25.30 -13.35
N HIS A 315 15.27 26.52 -13.83
CA HIS A 315 15.44 26.84 -15.25
C HIS A 315 16.92 26.79 -15.65
N ASP A 316 17.20 26.74 -16.95
CA ASP A 316 18.58 26.75 -17.47
C ASP A 316 19.39 28.00 -17.07
N ASP A 317 18.70 29.10 -16.72
CA ASP A 317 19.29 30.34 -16.22
C ASP A 317 19.56 30.33 -14.70
N GLY A 318 19.23 29.23 -14.01
CA GLY A 318 19.43 29.03 -12.58
C GLY A 318 18.33 29.60 -11.68
N ARG A 319 17.28 30.23 -12.23
CA ARG A 319 16.09 30.66 -11.47
C ARG A 319 15.22 29.47 -11.07
N LEU A 320 14.47 29.62 -9.97
CA LEU A 320 13.51 28.62 -9.52
C LEU A 320 12.35 28.47 -10.53
N LYS A 321 12.00 27.24 -10.86
CA LYS A 321 10.67 26.87 -11.38
C LYS A 321 9.70 26.88 -10.20
N ILE A 322 9.27 28.06 -9.77
CA ILE A 322 8.57 28.25 -8.49
C ILE A 322 7.23 27.50 -8.43
N ASP A 323 6.54 27.39 -9.56
CA ASP A 323 5.31 26.61 -9.72
C ASP A 323 5.54 25.11 -9.49
N ARG A 324 6.66 24.58 -9.99
CA ARG A 324 7.05 23.19 -9.73
C ARG A 324 7.39 22.98 -8.26
N LEU A 325 8.17 23.89 -7.65
CA LEU A 325 8.55 23.82 -6.25
C LEU A 325 7.33 23.86 -5.31
N THR A 326 6.43 24.83 -5.48
CA THR A 326 5.20 24.92 -4.66
C THR A 326 4.18 23.84 -5.01
N GLY A 327 4.22 23.31 -6.23
CA GLY A 327 3.45 22.14 -6.65
C GLY A 327 3.77 20.88 -5.85
N LEU A 328 4.99 20.75 -5.31
CA LEU A 328 5.34 19.63 -4.41
C LEU A 328 4.55 19.63 -3.09
N LEU A 329 3.89 20.74 -2.75
CA LEU A 329 3.17 20.91 -1.49
C LEU A 329 1.65 20.73 -1.61
N THR A 330 1.13 20.16 -2.71
CA THR A 330 -0.32 20.01 -2.93
C THR A 330 -0.99 18.89 -2.14
N PHE A 331 -2.12 19.17 -1.45
CA PHE A 331 -2.76 18.36 -0.40
C PHE A 331 -3.12 16.91 -0.79
N PHE A 332 -3.38 16.64 -2.08
CA PHE A 332 -3.97 15.38 -2.55
C PHE A 332 -3.23 14.73 -3.72
N ASP A 333 -2.10 15.28 -4.16
CA ASP A 333 -1.21 14.50 -5.01
C ASP A 333 -0.41 13.56 -4.10
N TRP A 334 -0.99 12.38 -3.87
CA TRP A 334 -0.34 11.20 -3.29
C TRP A 334 0.86 10.73 -4.12
N GLU A 335 1.11 11.38 -5.26
CA GLU A 335 2.35 11.35 -6.04
C GLU A 335 3.47 12.05 -5.25
N GLU A 336 3.88 11.40 -4.15
CA GLU A 336 4.97 11.81 -3.27
C GLU A 336 6.30 11.85 -4.04
N PHE A 337 6.54 12.97 -4.73
CA PHE A 337 7.87 13.51 -4.78
C PHE A 337 8.29 13.88 -3.35
N ASP A 338 9.50 13.44 -3.00
CA ASP A 338 10.01 13.43 -1.64
C ASP A 338 10.17 14.86 -1.11
N VAL A 339 9.11 15.41 -0.49
CA VAL A 339 9.09 16.73 0.16
C VAL A 339 10.28 16.85 1.11
N ALA A 340 10.76 15.75 1.69
CA ALA A 340 11.98 15.73 2.48
C ALA A 340 13.24 16.06 1.66
N GLU A 341 13.41 15.49 0.47
CA GLU A 341 14.53 15.81 -0.43
C GLU A 341 14.42 17.23 -1.00
N ALA A 342 13.20 17.67 -1.36
CA ALA A 342 12.97 19.06 -1.78
C ALA A 342 13.26 20.05 -0.63
N SER A 343 12.88 19.73 0.61
CA SER A 343 13.22 20.53 1.79
C SER A 343 14.72 20.51 2.07
N ARG A 344 15.40 19.37 1.88
CA ARG A 344 16.86 19.31 1.96
C ARG A 344 17.52 20.22 0.91
N TRP A 345 17.06 20.13 -0.33
CA TRP A 345 17.51 20.96 -1.44
C TRP A 345 17.31 22.45 -1.17
N ALA A 346 16.10 22.83 -0.76
CA ALA A 346 15.77 24.22 -0.43
C ALA A 346 16.61 24.73 0.74
N ALA A 347 16.84 23.91 1.77
CA ALA A 347 17.70 24.26 2.90
C ALA A 347 19.15 24.50 2.47
N ARG A 348 19.73 23.58 1.68
CA ARG A 348 21.10 23.73 1.15
C ARG A 348 21.24 24.96 0.26
N ARG A 349 20.26 25.18 -0.62
CA ARG A 349 20.25 26.35 -1.49
C ARG A 349 20.15 27.65 -0.68
N LEU A 350 19.28 27.69 0.33
CA LEU A 350 19.18 28.83 1.25
C LEU A 350 20.49 29.08 2.03
N LEU A 351 21.14 28.02 2.50
CA LEU A 351 22.42 28.06 3.22
C LEU A 351 23.59 28.49 2.32
N SER A 352 23.51 28.25 1.01
CA SER A 352 24.47 28.77 0.04
C SER A 352 24.36 30.30 -0.16
N ALA A 353 23.40 30.95 0.53
CA ALA A 353 23.14 32.38 0.54
C ALA A 353 22.82 32.92 -0.88
N PRO A 354 21.62 32.61 -1.42
CA PRO A 354 21.23 33.08 -2.73
C PRO A 354 21.26 34.61 -2.78
N ALA A 355 21.75 35.15 -3.90
CA ALA A 355 21.93 36.60 -4.06
C ALA A 355 20.59 37.35 -4.17
N ASP A 356 19.51 36.68 -4.63
CA ASP A 356 18.18 37.26 -4.76
C ASP A 356 17.39 37.16 -3.44
N PRO A 357 16.98 38.29 -2.83
CA PRO A 357 16.12 38.30 -1.65
C PRO A 357 14.77 37.61 -1.84
N ARG A 358 14.20 37.60 -3.05
CA ARG A 358 12.93 36.91 -3.35
C ARG A 358 13.10 35.41 -3.28
N GLU A 359 14.19 34.90 -3.85
CA GLU A 359 14.57 33.50 -3.75
C GLU A 359 14.76 33.07 -2.29
N ARG A 360 15.53 33.84 -1.53
CA ARG A 360 15.74 33.60 -0.09
C ARG A 360 14.41 33.48 0.66
N LEU A 361 13.49 34.41 0.39
CA LEU A 361 12.18 34.48 1.02
C LEU A 361 11.31 33.26 0.67
N VAL A 362 11.18 32.91 -0.62
CA VAL A 362 10.31 31.78 -1.00
C VAL A 362 10.87 30.43 -0.59
N LEU A 363 12.20 30.26 -0.53
CA LEU A 363 12.81 29.04 0.01
C LEU A 363 12.51 28.90 1.51
N LEU A 364 12.58 29.99 2.29
CA LEU A 364 12.23 29.97 3.70
C LEU A 364 10.73 29.65 3.92
N VAL A 365 9.86 30.27 3.13
CA VAL A 365 8.41 30.01 3.16
C VAL A 365 8.11 28.56 2.77
N PHE A 366 8.77 28.03 1.74
CA PHE A 366 8.65 26.63 1.33
C PHE A 366 9.07 25.67 2.45
N LEU A 367 10.21 25.90 3.10
CA LEU A 367 10.67 25.08 4.23
C LEU A 367 9.64 25.08 5.36
N PHE A 368 9.12 26.25 5.73
CA PHE A 368 8.09 26.34 6.75
C PHE A 368 6.80 25.63 6.33
N TRP A 369 6.32 25.88 5.12
CA TRP A 369 5.11 25.25 4.59
C TRP A 369 5.22 23.73 4.57
N SER A 370 6.36 23.19 4.10
CA SER A 370 6.63 21.75 4.09
C SER A 370 6.51 21.09 5.46
N ARG A 371 6.86 21.83 6.52
CA ARG A 371 6.79 21.36 7.91
C ARG A 371 5.43 21.57 8.55
N TRP A 372 4.81 22.70 8.27
CA TRP A 372 3.50 23.02 8.77
C TRP A 372 2.43 22.11 8.19
N ARG A 373 2.53 21.74 6.91
CA ARG A 373 1.58 20.87 6.20
C ARG A 373 1.49 19.49 6.86
N ASP A 374 2.63 18.94 7.25
CA ASP A 374 2.72 17.61 7.82
C ASP A 374 3.61 17.63 9.08
N PRO A 375 3.05 18.15 10.20
CA PRO A 375 3.81 18.27 11.43
C PRO A 375 4.10 16.89 12.05
N GLN A 376 3.33 15.86 11.69
CA GLN A 376 3.51 14.49 12.20
C GLN A 376 4.60 13.73 11.43
N ARG A 377 4.85 14.06 10.15
CA ARG A 377 5.95 13.45 9.40
C ARG A 377 7.29 13.91 9.93
N VAL A 378 7.99 12.98 10.56
CA VAL A 378 9.34 13.16 11.07
C VAL A 378 10.33 13.18 9.90
N LEU A 379 11.03 14.30 9.71
CA LEU A 379 12.13 14.34 8.75
C LEU A 379 13.29 13.43 9.21
N PRO A 380 13.94 12.69 8.29
CA PRO A 380 15.17 11.99 8.61
C PRO A 380 16.19 12.93 9.27
N ALA A 381 16.84 12.48 10.35
CA ALA A 381 17.69 13.33 11.18
C ALA A 381 18.72 14.18 10.39
N PRO A 382 19.43 13.65 9.35
CA PRO A 382 20.33 14.48 8.55
C PRO A 382 19.64 15.62 7.80
N ILE A 383 18.42 15.41 7.33
CA ILE A 383 17.61 16.43 6.65
C ILE A 383 17.10 17.44 7.69
N ALA A 384 16.61 16.95 8.83
CA ALA A 384 16.16 17.80 9.92
C ALA A 384 17.25 18.77 10.40
N GLU A 385 18.51 18.32 10.52
CA GLU A 385 19.64 19.20 10.86
C GLU A 385 19.90 20.28 9.81
N GLU A 386 19.84 19.95 8.52
CA GLU A 386 20.04 20.93 7.44
C GLU A 386 18.90 21.96 7.40
N VAL A 387 17.64 21.52 7.54
CA VAL A 387 16.48 22.41 7.64
C VAL A 387 16.56 23.28 8.90
N ARG A 388 17.01 22.72 10.03
CA ARG A 388 17.24 23.47 11.27
C ARG A 388 18.32 24.53 11.09
N ALA A 389 19.41 24.20 10.41
CA ALA A 389 20.46 25.16 10.09
C ALA A 389 19.95 26.30 9.20
N ALA A 390 19.12 25.99 8.20
CA ALA A 390 18.45 26.97 7.34
C ALA A 390 17.57 27.95 8.14
N PHE A 391 16.69 27.46 9.03
CA PHE A 391 15.87 28.33 9.89
C PHE A 391 16.72 29.21 10.83
N ARG A 392 17.83 28.69 11.35
CA ARG A 392 18.77 29.45 12.20
C ARG A 392 19.50 30.59 11.48
N THR A 393 19.37 30.71 10.15
CA THR A 393 19.88 31.89 9.42
C THR A 393 18.98 33.12 9.55
N VAL A 394 17.80 32.97 10.16
CA VAL A 394 16.88 34.07 10.45
C VAL A 394 17.18 34.63 11.84
N ASP A 395 17.23 35.95 11.98
CA ASP A 395 17.48 36.60 13.27
C ASP A 395 16.28 36.43 14.22
N PRO A 396 16.41 35.68 15.32
CA PRO A 396 15.32 35.49 16.27
C PRO A 396 14.98 36.77 17.05
N ALA A 397 15.89 37.75 17.15
CA ALA A 397 15.63 39.00 17.87
C ALA A 397 14.53 39.84 17.19
N ALA A 398 14.28 39.61 15.90
CA ALA A 398 13.22 40.29 15.15
C ALA A 398 11.80 39.97 15.66
N LEU A 399 11.60 38.86 16.40
CA LEU A 399 10.31 38.53 17.02
C LEU A 399 9.79 39.63 17.96
N GLY A 400 10.70 40.30 18.69
CA GLY A 400 10.37 41.36 19.63
C GLY A 400 10.35 42.77 19.01
N SER A 401 10.62 42.89 17.70
CA SER A 401 10.70 44.18 17.01
C SER A 401 9.34 44.57 16.42
N PRO A 402 8.96 45.86 16.46
CA PRO A 402 7.74 46.32 15.80
C PRO A 402 7.83 46.19 14.28
N CYS A 403 6.73 45.84 13.64
CA CYS A 403 6.64 45.73 12.18
C CYS A 403 6.61 47.10 11.52
N ARG A 404 7.32 47.27 10.40
CA ARG A 404 7.33 48.54 9.64
C ARG A 404 5.99 48.86 8.97
N HIS A 405 5.22 47.82 8.65
CA HIS A 405 3.87 47.92 8.10
C HIS A 405 2.78 47.98 9.19
N GLY A 406 3.17 48.16 10.46
CA GLY A 406 2.27 48.05 11.62
C GLY A 406 2.03 46.60 12.05
N ASP A 407 1.39 46.39 13.20
CA ASP A 407 1.04 45.05 13.72
C ASP A 407 -0.15 44.43 12.97
N THR A 408 -0.26 44.68 11.66
CA THR A 408 -1.19 43.96 10.80
C THR A 408 -0.81 42.47 10.77
N PRO A 409 -1.79 41.55 10.66
CA PRO A 409 -1.49 40.14 10.53
C PRO A 409 -0.56 39.88 9.35
N HIS A 410 0.42 39.00 9.54
CA HIS A 410 1.38 38.70 8.49
C HIS A 410 0.73 37.87 7.37
N PRO A 411 1.31 37.88 6.15
CA PRO A 411 0.73 37.20 5.01
C PRO A 411 0.38 35.74 5.27
N TRP A 412 1.25 35.00 5.98
CA TRP A 412 1.01 33.60 6.28
C TRP A 412 -0.18 33.38 7.21
N ASP A 413 -0.32 34.21 8.25
CA ASP A 413 -1.41 34.07 9.22
C ASP A 413 -2.77 34.29 8.54
N LEU A 414 -2.88 35.26 7.63
CA LEU A 414 -4.12 35.56 6.92
C LEU A 414 -4.50 34.54 5.86
N LEU A 415 -3.52 33.95 5.18
CA LEU A 415 -3.80 32.89 4.23
C LEU A 415 -4.44 31.70 4.95
N TRP A 416 -4.07 31.43 6.21
CA TRP A 416 -4.40 30.18 6.90
C TRP A 416 -5.50 30.28 7.96
N ASP A 417 -5.72 31.44 8.58
CA ASP A 417 -6.83 31.62 9.53
C ASP A 417 -8.20 31.43 8.86
N GLY A 418 -8.28 31.57 7.53
CA GLY A 418 -9.48 31.26 6.74
C GLY A 418 -9.83 29.76 6.62
N ALA A 419 -8.90 28.86 6.93
CA ALA A 419 -9.11 27.40 6.83
C ALA A 419 -9.76 26.77 8.08
N ARG A 420 -10.13 27.59 9.08
CA ARG A 420 -10.66 27.12 10.38
C ARG A 420 -12.16 26.84 10.43
N ASP A 421 -12.89 26.92 9.31
CA ASP A 421 -14.31 26.53 9.30
C ASP A 421 -14.42 24.99 9.38
N PRO A 422 -14.94 24.43 10.49
CA PRO A 422 -14.95 23.00 10.73
C PRO A 422 -15.97 22.24 9.87
N ASP A 423 -16.91 22.94 9.21
CA ASP A 423 -17.98 22.29 8.45
C ASP A 423 -17.56 21.90 7.01
N ASP A 424 -16.42 22.40 6.51
CA ASP A 424 -15.86 22.04 5.19
C ASP A 424 -14.31 22.08 5.17
N VAL A 425 -13.70 21.23 6.01
CA VAL A 425 -12.24 21.19 6.22
C VAL A 425 -11.48 20.92 4.92
N VAL A 426 -12.02 20.09 4.02
CA VAL A 426 -11.32 19.65 2.80
C VAL A 426 -11.36 20.71 1.71
N GLU A 427 -12.52 21.29 1.39
CA GLU A 427 -12.59 22.30 0.33
C GLU A 427 -11.90 23.60 0.76
N ASN A 428 -12.04 23.97 2.03
CA ASN A 428 -11.34 25.13 2.59
C ASN A 428 -9.82 24.92 2.61
N ALA A 429 -9.31 23.74 3.00
CA ALA A 429 -7.88 23.45 2.93
C ALA A 429 -7.35 23.59 1.48
N ARG A 430 -8.09 23.07 0.49
CA ARG A 430 -7.72 23.18 -0.93
C ARG A 430 -7.74 24.63 -1.43
N ALA A 431 -8.76 25.41 -1.07
CA ALA A 431 -8.86 26.80 -1.47
C ALA A 431 -7.72 27.64 -0.87
N THR A 432 -7.45 27.40 0.40
CA THR A 432 -6.38 28.01 1.18
C THR A 432 -5.02 27.70 0.56
N GLU A 433 -4.74 26.43 0.26
CA GLU A 433 -3.53 26.00 -0.44
C GLU A 433 -3.34 26.62 -1.80
N ARG A 434 -4.39 26.66 -2.63
CA ARG A 434 -4.34 27.35 -3.93
C ARG A 434 -4.01 28.83 -3.74
N ALA A 435 -4.54 29.48 -2.71
CA ALA A 435 -4.24 30.88 -2.41
C ALA A 435 -2.77 31.08 -1.98
N ALA A 436 -2.25 30.24 -1.07
CA ALA A 436 -0.84 30.30 -0.68
C ALA A 436 0.10 30.03 -1.86
N ARG A 437 -0.19 29.01 -2.68
CA ARG A 437 0.57 28.70 -3.89
C ARG A 437 0.62 29.88 -4.84
N THR A 438 -0.54 30.46 -5.13
CA THR A 438 -0.66 31.62 -6.03
C THR A 438 0.12 32.82 -5.48
N ALA A 439 0.01 33.09 -4.18
CA ALA A 439 0.72 34.18 -3.53
C ALA A 439 2.25 33.99 -3.56
N VAL A 440 2.76 32.81 -3.21
CA VAL A 440 4.19 32.50 -3.21
C VAL A 440 4.78 32.53 -4.64
N ASN A 441 4.05 31.99 -5.62
CA ASN A 441 4.48 32.01 -7.02
C ASN A 441 4.58 33.44 -7.55
N ALA A 442 3.56 34.27 -7.30
CA ALA A 442 3.57 35.66 -7.71
C ALA A 442 4.59 36.52 -6.93
N LEU A 443 4.92 36.15 -5.68
CA LEU A 443 5.98 36.79 -4.90
C LEU A 443 7.36 36.57 -5.53
N TYR A 444 7.64 35.38 -6.07
CA TYR A 444 8.90 35.09 -6.74
C TYR A 444 8.94 35.65 -8.17
N ALA A 445 7.93 35.33 -8.98
CA ALA A 445 7.87 35.65 -10.41
C ALA A 445 6.59 36.44 -10.75
N PRO A 446 6.49 37.72 -10.35
CA PRO A 446 5.27 38.53 -10.51
C PRO A 446 4.89 38.85 -11.97
N ARG A 447 5.78 38.57 -12.93
CA ARG A 447 5.48 38.70 -14.37
C ARG A 447 4.93 37.42 -14.98
N GLU A 448 5.12 36.29 -14.31
CA GLU A 448 4.75 34.96 -14.78
C GLU A 448 3.45 34.49 -14.09
N HIS A 449 3.14 35.02 -12.91
CA HIS A 449 1.94 34.67 -12.14
C HIS A 449 1.18 35.92 -11.69
N GLU A 450 -0.13 35.94 -11.96
CA GLU A 450 -1.04 37.01 -11.51
C GLU A 450 -1.46 36.81 -10.04
N LEU A 451 -1.47 37.90 -9.26
CA LEU A 451 -2.05 37.91 -7.91
C LEU A 451 -3.58 38.01 -8.00
N ALA A 452 -4.29 37.04 -7.43
CA ALA A 452 -5.73 37.14 -7.22
C ALA A 452 -6.02 37.73 -5.81
N GLY A 453 -6.60 38.93 -5.73
CA GLY A 453 -7.15 39.49 -4.48
C GLY A 453 -6.21 40.41 -3.67
N ALA A 454 -6.44 40.48 -2.35
CA ALA A 454 -5.73 41.38 -1.42
C ALA A 454 -4.23 41.06 -1.41
N SER A 455 -3.44 41.89 -2.09
CA SER A 455 -2.02 41.66 -2.32
C SER A 455 -1.19 42.11 -1.13
N PHE A 456 -0.50 41.17 -0.48
CA PHE A 456 0.65 41.51 0.35
C PHE A 456 1.82 41.94 -0.55
N SER A 457 2.48 43.02 -0.17
CA SER A 457 3.70 43.47 -0.85
C SER A 457 4.87 42.52 -0.55
N PHE A 458 5.96 42.65 -1.32
CA PHE A 458 7.20 41.94 -1.01
C PHE A 458 7.71 42.32 0.39
N GLU A 459 7.54 43.57 0.79
CA GLU A 459 7.94 44.10 2.08
C GLU A 459 7.17 43.47 3.25
N ASP A 460 5.87 43.15 3.06
CA ASP A 460 5.05 42.47 4.06
C ASP A 460 5.52 41.02 4.26
N TRP A 461 5.80 40.32 3.16
CA TRP A 461 6.34 38.96 3.22
C TRP A 461 7.75 38.91 3.80
N ASN A 462 8.61 39.87 3.43
CA ASN A 462 9.99 39.96 3.87
C ASN A 462 10.16 40.69 5.22
N CYS A 463 9.06 40.92 5.96
CA CYS A 463 9.12 41.53 7.28
C CYS A 463 9.98 40.68 8.24
N PRO A 464 11.01 41.24 8.90
CA PRO A 464 11.88 40.46 9.79
C PRO A 464 11.14 39.71 10.89
N ARG A 465 10.09 40.31 11.47
CA ARG A 465 9.26 39.66 12.50
C ARG A 465 8.49 38.48 11.93
N HIS A 466 7.93 38.61 10.73
CA HIS A 466 7.25 37.53 10.03
C HIS A 466 8.21 36.35 9.79
N LEU A 467 9.39 36.61 9.23
CA LEU A 467 10.37 35.56 8.93
C LEU A 467 10.84 34.86 10.22
N ALA A 468 11.06 35.62 11.29
CA ALA A 468 11.47 35.06 12.57
C ALA A 468 10.37 34.20 13.20
N ASP A 469 9.10 34.58 13.03
CA ASP A 469 7.94 33.78 13.46
C ASP A 469 7.81 32.49 12.65
N LEU A 470 7.91 32.54 11.31
CA LEU A 470 7.93 31.34 10.46
C LEU A 470 9.08 30.40 10.85
N ALA A 471 10.29 30.94 11.05
CA ALA A 471 11.44 30.15 11.45
C ALA A 471 11.25 29.54 12.84
N HIS A 472 10.70 30.29 13.80
CA HIS A 472 10.41 29.79 15.14
C HIS A 472 9.41 28.64 15.12
N ARG A 473 8.26 28.84 14.46
CA ARG A 473 7.23 27.79 14.31
C ARG A 473 7.80 26.57 13.57
N GLY A 474 8.58 26.78 12.51
CA GLY A 474 9.26 25.72 11.77
C GLY A 474 10.23 24.90 12.64
N LEU A 475 11.03 25.57 13.48
CA LEU A 475 11.92 24.90 14.44
C LEU A 475 11.15 24.05 15.45
N SER A 476 10.02 24.54 15.98
CA SER A 476 9.19 23.79 16.92
C SER A 476 8.64 22.48 16.33
N THR A 477 8.40 22.42 15.02
CA THR A 477 7.99 21.15 14.34
C THR A 477 9.12 20.13 14.16
N LEU A 478 10.38 20.52 14.42
CA LEU A 478 11.57 19.68 14.30
C LEU A 478 12.13 19.24 15.65
N GLU A 479 11.56 19.76 16.75
CA GLU A 479 11.88 19.32 18.09
C GLU A 479 10.97 18.14 18.42
N PRO A 480 11.53 16.96 18.73
CA PRO A 480 10.70 15.86 19.20
C PRO A 480 10.00 16.34 20.46
N GLU A 481 8.67 16.28 20.50
CA GLU A 481 7.93 16.34 21.77
C GLU A 481 8.63 15.37 22.71
N SER A 482 9.27 15.90 23.74
CA SER A 482 9.93 15.08 24.74
C SER A 482 8.91 14.06 25.21
N ALA A 483 9.26 12.77 25.16
CA ALA A 483 8.44 11.64 25.62
C ALA A 483 8.09 11.68 27.13
N ALA A 484 8.20 12.85 27.78
CA ALA A 484 7.82 13.11 29.16
C ALA A 484 6.38 13.65 29.31
N ASP A 485 5.73 14.07 28.22
CA ASP A 485 4.36 14.63 28.23
C ASP A 485 3.30 13.77 27.49
N ARG A 486 3.62 12.51 27.16
CA ARG A 486 2.66 11.46 26.77
C ARG A 486 2.79 10.30 27.75
#